data_AF-A0A3P6THA9-F1
#
_entry.id   AF-A0A3P6THA9-F1
#
_cell.length_a   1.000
_cell.length_b   1.000
_cell.length_c   1.000
_cell.angle_alpha   90.00
_cell.angle_beta   90.00
_cell.angle_gamma   90.00
#
_symmetry.space_group_name_H-M   'P 1'
#
loop_
_entity.id
_entity.type
_entity.pdbx_description
1 polymer ?
#
loop_
_entity_poly.entity_id
_entity_poly.type
_entity_poly.pdbx_seq_one_letter_code
_entity_poly.pdbx_strand_id
1 'polypeptide(L)'
;MMVKLQNLSEQLDPLETAYADVRFYDVDVEQTQQQYENLMSAMNNELQEESILNESAQQLAREIERLNIELASELVQHEQLEEILNHQLPALQAQLQLLRAKDDEASRARIHVHRMSQPAVEALLGQMNRICELVREKLDELAGAEKQEKIMMIRLELEALSNEECDEERIAKLEKQLQELHFKDEETEVLVSRVHELRIKKNKRVALANKIEGRLIELVNRMNMIDSNLRAVMDDRERRKMAASTGVDMQISALESALSEAAGEILPLLNELCSQSHHENIIIPSIQLQLENVQKFIEKCK
;
A
#
# COMPACT_ATOMS: atom_id res chain seq x y z
N MET A 1 14.72 26.05 117.43
CA MET A 1 14.72 24.99 116.40
C MET A 1 14.07 25.49 115.10
N MET A 2 12.86 26.07 115.16
CA MET A 2 12.17 26.62 113.98
C MET A 2 12.97 27.67 113.18
N VAL A 3 13.62 28.65 113.82
CA VAL A 3 14.42 29.68 113.11
C VAL A 3 15.59 29.09 112.31
N LYS A 4 16.19 27.99 112.79
CA LYS A 4 17.29 27.32 112.07
C LYS A 4 16.78 26.52 110.87
N LEU A 5 15.60 25.90 110.99
CA LEU A 5 14.93 25.20 109.88
C LEU A 5 14.46 26.17 108.81
N GLN A 6 13.95 27.34 109.21
CA GLN A 6 13.53 28.38 108.28
C GLN A 6 14.72 28.99 107.53
N ASN A 7 15.82 29.30 108.21
CA ASN A 7 17.05 29.76 107.55
C ASN A 7 17.64 28.70 106.60
N LEU A 8 17.53 27.41 106.94
CA LEU A 8 17.98 26.33 106.05
C LEU A 8 17.08 26.22 104.80
N SER A 9 15.76 26.38 104.98
CA SER A 9 14.79 26.41 103.88
C SER A 9 15.07 27.57 102.92
N GLU A 10 15.30 28.78 103.45
CA GLU A 10 15.63 29.96 102.65
C GLU A 10 16.99 29.83 101.94
N GLN A 11 17.93 29.06 102.50
CA GLN A 11 19.22 28.75 101.85
C GLN A 11 19.11 27.67 100.77
N LEU A 12 18.09 26.81 100.83
CA LEU A 12 17.85 25.74 99.86
C LEU A 12 16.98 26.19 98.67
N ASP A 13 16.18 27.24 98.84
CA ASP A 13 15.29 27.81 97.81
C ASP A 13 16.02 28.19 96.49
N PRO A 14 17.23 28.79 96.52
CA PRO A 14 18.00 29.04 95.29
C PRO A 14 18.46 27.75 94.58
N LEU A 15 18.71 26.67 95.33
CA LEU A 15 19.11 25.38 94.78
C LEU A 15 17.91 24.66 94.13
N GLU A 16 16.72 24.77 94.71
CA GLU A 16 15.48 24.27 94.13
C GLU A 16 15.17 24.99 92.81
N THR A 17 15.34 26.31 92.77
CA THR A 17 15.18 27.13 91.55
C THR A 17 16.19 26.71 90.47
N ALA A 18 17.48 26.62 90.81
CA ALA A 18 18.52 26.21 89.86
C ALA A 18 18.30 24.78 89.33
N TYR A 19 17.78 23.87 90.17
CA TYR A 19 17.44 22.51 89.76
C TYR A 19 16.23 22.46 88.83
N ALA A 20 15.21 23.29 89.07
CA ALA A 20 14.09 23.44 88.16
C ALA A 20 14.54 23.96 86.80
N ASP A 21 15.41 24.97 86.77
CA ASP A 21 15.98 25.52 85.53
C ASP A 21 16.75 24.47 84.72
N VAL A 22 17.60 23.66 85.38
CA VAL A 22 18.31 22.55 84.71
C VAL A 22 17.32 21.56 84.09
N ARG A 23 16.24 21.20 84.79
CA ARG A 23 15.20 20.32 84.23
C ARG A 23 14.48 20.94 83.03
N PHE A 24 14.19 22.24 83.07
CA PHE A 24 13.63 22.94 81.90
C PHE A 24 14.60 22.91 80.73
N TYR A 25 15.89 23.15 80.97
CA TYR A 25 16.92 23.04 79.93
C TYR A 25 17.02 21.64 79.34
N ASP A 26 16.98 20.58 80.16
CA ASP A 26 17.02 19.20 79.68
C ASP A 26 15.83 18.90 78.74
N VAL A 27 14.62 19.33 79.13
CA VAL A 27 13.41 19.18 78.31
C VAL A 27 13.52 19.99 77.01
N ASP A 28 14.02 21.23 77.07
CA ASP A 28 14.21 22.06 75.87
C ASP A 28 15.24 21.43 74.91
N VAL A 29 16.31 20.84 75.44
CA VAL A 29 17.32 20.12 74.65
C VAL A 29 16.70 18.91 73.97
N GLU A 30 15.94 18.08 74.69
CA GLU A 30 15.25 16.92 74.13
C GLU A 30 14.23 17.33 73.05
N GLN A 31 13.44 18.37 73.30
CA GLN A 31 12.49 18.89 72.31
C GLN A 31 13.19 19.40 71.06
N THR A 32 14.29 20.13 71.23
CA THR A 32 15.08 20.64 70.11
C THR A 32 15.70 19.51 69.31
N GLN A 33 16.25 18.48 69.98
CA GLN A 33 16.76 17.28 69.31
C GLN A 33 15.68 16.57 68.50
N GLN A 34 14.48 16.38 69.07
CA GLN A 34 13.36 15.76 68.37
C GLN A 34 12.93 16.57 67.14
N GLN A 35 12.92 17.90 67.23
CA GLN A 35 12.62 18.77 66.09
C GLN A 35 13.65 18.61 64.97
N TYR A 36 14.94 18.53 65.32
CA TYR A 36 16.00 18.27 64.35
C TYR A 36 15.86 16.88 63.70
N GLU A 37 15.58 15.84 64.46
CA GLU A 37 15.37 14.49 63.92
C GLU A 37 14.17 14.44 62.97
N ASN A 38 13.06 15.07 63.34
CA ASN A 38 11.86 15.15 62.50
C ASN A 38 12.14 15.89 61.19
N LEU A 39 12.85 17.03 61.26
CA LEU A 39 13.24 17.80 60.07
C LEU A 39 14.20 17.02 59.17
N MET A 40 15.19 16.34 59.75
CA MET A 40 16.14 15.52 59.00
C MET A 40 15.43 14.35 58.31
N SER A 41 14.47 13.70 58.98
CA SER A 41 13.66 12.64 58.40
C SER A 41 12.82 13.17 57.23
N ALA A 42 12.13 14.31 57.41
CA ALA A 42 11.35 14.93 56.34
C ALA A 42 12.21 15.30 55.12
N MET A 43 13.36 15.95 55.34
CA MET A 43 14.28 16.32 54.27
C MET A 43 14.86 15.10 53.56
N ASN A 44 15.19 14.03 54.30
CA ASN A 44 15.71 12.80 53.71
C ASN A 44 14.65 12.09 52.85
N ASN A 45 13.38 12.09 53.27
CA ASN A 45 12.29 11.55 52.47
C ASN A 45 12.10 12.35 51.18
N GLU A 46 12.08 13.68 51.25
CA GLU A 46 11.98 14.54 50.05
C GLU A 46 13.17 14.34 49.09
N LEU A 47 14.39 14.17 49.62
CA LEU A 47 15.58 13.84 48.82
C LEU A 47 15.46 12.49 48.12
N GLN A 48 14.96 11.47 48.81
CA GLN A 48 14.75 10.14 48.23
C GLN A 48 13.70 10.17 47.12
N GLU A 49 12.58 10.86 47.34
CA GLU A 49 11.56 11.05 46.31
C GLU A 49 12.14 11.77 45.07
N GLU A 50 12.99 12.78 45.26
CA GLU A 50 13.63 13.47 44.16
C GLU A 50 14.62 12.59 43.39
N SER A 51 15.37 11.72 44.10
CA SER A 51 16.21 10.71 43.46
C SER A 51 15.38 9.79 42.56
N ILE A 52 14.25 9.29 43.07
CA ILE A 52 13.35 8.39 42.32
C ILE A 52 12.76 9.09 41.09
N LEU A 53 12.33 10.34 41.21
CA LEU A 53 11.84 11.12 40.07
C LEU A 53 12.91 11.33 39.01
N ASN A 54 14.14 11.65 39.42
CA ASN A 54 15.27 11.82 38.52
C ASN A 54 15.67 10.53 37.82
N GLU A 55 15.74 9.41 38.55
CA GLU A 55 16.00 8.09 37.97
C GLU A 55 14.93 7.73 36.93
N SER A 56 13.65 8.00 37.23
CA SER A 56 12.54 7.75 36.31
C SER A 56 12.64 8.64 35.04
N ALA A 57 12.98 9.92 35.21
CA ALA A 57 13.18 10.84 34.09
C ALA A 57 14.36 10.40 33.21
N GLN A 58 15.46 9.94 33.80
CA GLN A 58 16.61 9.41 33.08
C GLN A 58 16.32 8.10 32.34
N GLN A 59 15.49 7.22 32.91
CA GLN A 59 15.06 5.99 32.23
C GLN A 59 14.26 6.32 30.97
N LEU A 60 13.27 7.22 31.09
CA LEU A 60 12.49 7.68 29.93
C LEU A 60 13.36 8.38 28.88
N ALA A 61 14.33 9.18 29.30
CA ALA A 61 15.27 9.83 28.39
C ALA A 61 16.05 8.80 27.55
N ARG A 62 16.54 7.72 28.18
CA ARG A 62 17.25 6.64 27.49
C ARG A 62 16.36 5.88 26.52
N GLU A 63 15.10 5.64 26.87
CA GLU A 63 14.14 4.99 25.96
C GLU A 63 13.79 5.87 24.75
N ILE A 64 13.59 7.17 24.97
CA ILE A 64 13.40 8.16 23.90
C ILE A 64 14.64 8.23 22.99
N GLU A 65 15.84 8.24 23.56
CA GLU A 65 17.09 8.24 22.81
C GLU A 65 17.27 6.94 22.00
N ARG A 66 16.93 5.79 22.60
CA ARG A 66 16.91 4.49 21.89
C ARG A 66 15.98 4.56 20.67
N LEU A 67 14.76 5.06 20.83
CA LEU A 67 13.82 5.21 19.72
C LEU A 67 14.34 6.16 18.64
N ASN A 68 14.97 7.28 19.04
CA ASN A 68 15.59 8.19 18.08
C ASN A 68 16.70 7.51 17.26
N ILE A 69 17.54 6.68 17.90
CA ILE A 69 18.59 5.91 17.19
C ILE A 69 17.96 4.89 16.24
N GLU A 70 16.91 4.20 16.69
CA GLU A 70 16.18 3.21 15.89
C GLU A 70 15.55 3.87 14.65
N LEU A 71 14.98 5.06 14.80
CA LEU A 71 14.38 5.86 13.72
C LEU A 71 15.39 6.55 12.81
N ALA A 72 16.61 6.81 13.30
CA ALA A 72 17.69 7.38 12.50
C ALA A 72 18.33 6.37 11.53
N SER A 73 18.04 5.07 11.68
CA SER A 73 18.49 4.04 10.75
C SER A 73 17.84 4.26 9.37
N GLU A 74 18.61 4.14 8.29
CA GLU A 74 18.06 4.24 6.93
C GLU A 74 17.21 3.02 6.51
N LEU A 75 17.25 1.94 7.31
CA LEU A 75 16.65 0.64 6.99
C LEU A 75 15.36 0.36 7.78
N VAL A 76 14.72 1.36 8.39
CA VAL A 76 13.50 1.10 9.15
C VAL A 76 12.39 0.59 8.23
N GLN A 77 11.88 -0.59 8.55
CA GLN A 77 10.80 -1.22 7.79
C GLN A 77 9.44 -0.66 8.22
N HIS A 78 8.46 -0.74 7.32
CA HIS A 78 7.08 -0.30 7.60
C HIS A 78 6.50 -0.94 8.87
N GLU A 79 6.68 -2.26 9.03
CA GLU A 79 6.20 -3.02 10.19
C GLU A 79 6.81 -2.51 11.52
N GLN A 80 8.08 -2.12 11.51
CA GLN A 80 8.77 -1.59 12.69
C GLN A 80 8.25 -0.21 13.07
N LEU A 81 7.97 0.66 12.09
CA LEU A 81 7.35 1.96 12.32
C LEU A 81 5.94 1.83 12.87
N GLU A 82 5.15 0.88 12.36
CA GLU A 82 3.82 0.59 12.90
C GLU A 82 3.87 0.06 14.35
N GLU A 83 4.84 -0.81 14.66
CA GLU A 83 5.04 -1.30 16.03
C GLU A 83 5.40 -0.15 16.98
N ILE A 84 6.31 0.73 16.57
CA ILE A 84 6.68 1.92 17.34
C ILE A 84 5.47 2.82 17.55
N LEU A 85 4.67 3.07 16.51
CA LEU A 85 3.50 3.95 16.57
C LEU A 85 2.38 3.40 17.45
N ASN A 86 2.10 2.10 17.34
CA ASN A 86 0.91 1.50 17.95
C ASN A 86 1.16 0.94 19.36
N HIS A 87 2.41 0.59 19.69
CA HIS A 87 2.73 -0.07 20.95
C HIS A 87 3.73 0.72 21.80
N GLN A 88 4.88 1.06 21.23
CA GLN A 88 5.98 1.63 22.02
C GLN A 88 5.70 3.10 22.41
N LEU A 89 5.29 3.92 21.45
CA LEU A 89 4.97 5.33 21.69
C LEU A 89 3.82 5.55 22.69
N PRO A 90 2.68 4.84 22.60
CA PRO A 90 1.60 5.00 23.58
C PRO A 90 2.02 4.59 25.00
N ALA A 91 2.81 3.53 25.14
CA ALA A 91 3.32 3.09 26.44
C ALA A 91 4.23 4.14 27.08
N LEU A 92 5.18 4.66 26.30
CA LEU A 92 6.08 5.74 26.71
C LEU A 92 5.33 7.03 27.05
N GLN A 93 4.31 7.38 26.26
CA GLN A 93 3.47 8.55 26.51
C GLN A 93 2.71 8.43 27.84
N ALA A 94 2.18 7.25 28.16
CA ALA A 94 1.52 7.00 29.44
C ALA A 94 2.49 7.11 30.63
N GLN A 95 3.70 6.55 30.51
CA GLN A 95 4.72 6.68 31.56
C GLN A 95 5.16 8.13 31.77
N LEU A 96 5.29 8.91 30.69
CA LEU A 96 5.64 10.32 30.76
C LEU A 96 4.51 11.15 31.41
N GLN A 97 3.24 10.86 31.11
CA GLN A 97 2.10 11.48 31.78
C GLN A 97 2.09 11.18 33.29
N LEU A 98 2.40 9.95 33.68
CA LEU A 98 2.53 9.57 35.09
C LEU A 98 3.68 10.34 35.76
N LEU A 99 4.84 10.43 35.11
CA LEU A 99 5.97 11.19 35.64
C LEU A 99 5.60 12.66 35.84
N ARG A 100 4.94 13.28 34.85
CA ARG A 100 4.43 14.65 34.95
C ARG A 100 3.48 14.83 36.13
N ALA A 101 2.54 13.91 36.33
CA ALA A 101 1.60 13.99 37.44
C ALA A 101 2.32 13.95 38.80
N LYS A 102 3.30 13.05 38.96
CA LYS A 102 4.12 12.94 40.18
C LYS A 102 5.00 14.17 40.41
N ASP A 103 5.54 14.72 39.33
CA ASP A 103 6.37 15.91 39.34
C ASP A 103 5.55 17.17 39.71
N ASP A 104 4.32 17.29 39.20
CA ASP A 104 3.35 18.32 39.60
C ASP A 104 2.84 18.17 41.04
N GLU A 105 2.74 16.93 41.54
CA GLU A 105 2.41 16.63 42.93
C GLU A 105 3.55 17.01 43.86
N ALA A 106 4.78 16.58 43.54
CA ALA A 106 5.99 16.95 44.27
C ALA A 106 6.19 18.47 44.32
N SER A 107 5.89 19.17 43.23
CA SER A 107 5.95 20.64 43.17
C SER A 107 4.96 21.33 44.12
N ARG A 108 3.88 20.66 44.52
CA ARG A 108 2.86 21.21 45.44
C ARG A 108 3.09 20.80 46.89
N ALA A 109 3.66 19.62 47.11
CA ALA A 109 3.80 19.02 48.43
C ALA A 109 5.13 19.37 49.14
N ARG A 110 6.21 19.63 48.40
CA ARG A 110 7.56 19.77 49.00
C ARG A 110 7.81 21.14 49.63
N ILE A 111 8.59 21.12 50.71
CA ILE A 111 8.89 22.31 51.52
C ILE A 111 10.41 22.50 51.69
N HIS A 112 11.19 21.43 51.76
CA HIS A 112 12.60 21.48 52.20
C HIS A 112 13.62 21.31 51.06
N VAL A 113 13.30 20.51 50.05
CA VAL A 113 14.20 20.15 48.94
C VAL A 113 13.76 20.82 47.64
N HIS A 114 14.70 21.46 46.95
CA HIS A 114 14.44 22.08 45.65
C HIS A 114 14.24 21.03 44.55
N ARG A 115 13.24 21.27 43.70
CA ARG A 115 12.97 20.46 42.52
C ARG A 115 14.00 20.73 41.43
N MET A 116 14.66 19.67 40.98
CA MET A 116 15.68 19.69 39.93
C MET A 116 15.54 18.41 39.09
N SER A 117 14.45 18.29 38.34
CA SER A 117 14.26 17.18 37.41
C SER A 117 15.27 17.27 36.27
N GLN A 118 16.17 16.30 36.17
CA GLN A 118 17.18 16.20 35.13
C GLN A 118 17.08 14.85 34.40
N PRO A 119 16.68 14.82 33.11
CA PRO A 119 16.24 15.94 32.28
C PRO A 119 14.84 16.48 32.64
N ALA A 120 14.55 17.71 32.23
CA ALA A 120 13.26 18.34 32.49
C ALA A 120 12.11 17.59 31.80
N VAL A 121 11.00 17.37 32.52
CA VAL A 121 9.83 16.63 32.02
C VAL A 121 9.25 17.26 30.75
N GLU A 122 9.27 18.60 30.66
CA GLU A 122 8.84 19.32 29.45
C GLU A 122 9.74 19.05 28.24
N ALA A 123 11.05 18.90 28.45
CA ALA A 123 11.98 18.56 27.39
C ALA A 123 11.72 17.14 26.86
N LEU A 124 11.43 16.19 27.75
CA LEU A 124 11.04 14.82 27.38
C LEU A 124 9.73 14.81 26.58
N LEU A 125 8.72 15.60 26.98
CA LEU A 125 7.48 15.76 26.22
C LEU A 125 7.74 16.30 24.81
N GLY A 126 8.59 17.33 24.70
CA GLY A 126 8.98 17.90 23.42
C GLY A 126 9.68 16.88 22.51
N GLN A 127 10.58 16.07 23.06
CA GLN A 127 11.24 15.00 22.31
C GLN A 127 10.26 13.91 21.88
N MET A 128 9.34 13.50 22.76
CA MET A 128 8.32 12.50 22.45
C MET A 128 7.44 12.93 21.28
N ASN A 129 6.95 14.18 21.30
CA ASN A 129 6.10 14.70 20.23
C ASN A 129 6.86 14.75 18.89
N ARG A 130 8.14 15.11 18.90
CA ARG A 130 8.99 15.08 17.69
C ARG A 130 9.14 13.67 17.14
N ILE A 131 9.30 12.67 18.00
CA ILE A 131 9.34 11.26 17.57
C ILE A 131 8.01 10.87 16.93
N CYS A 132 6.87 11.22 17.55
CA CYS A 132 5.56 10.93 16.97
C CYS A 132 5.37 11.55 15.58
N GLU A 133 5.82 12.78 15.39
CA GLU A 133 5.78 13.47 14.09
C GLU A 133 6.70 12.77 13.07
N LEU A 134 7.94 12.46 13.46
CA LEU A 134 8.92 11.79 12.60
C LEU A 134 8.45 10.41 12.15
N VAL A 135 7.87 9.60 13.04
CA VAL A 135 7.33 8.26 12.69
C VAL A 135 6.22 8.38 11.65
N ARG A 136 5.31 9.35 11.81
CA ARG A 136 4.23 9.58 10.85
C ARG A 136 4.76 10.06 9.50
N GLU A 137 5.70 11.00 9.50
CA GLU A 137 6.35 11.48 8.27
C GLU A 137 7.04 10.34 7.53
N LYS A 138 7.77 9.47 8.24
CA LYS A 138 8.42 8.29 7.64
C LYS A 138 7.43 7.27 7.08
N LEU A 139 6.31 7.04 7.76
CA LEU A 139 5.24 6.18 7.26
C LEU A 139 4.61 6.74 5.99
N ASP A 140 4.37 8.05 5.94
CA ASP A 140 3.82 8.75 4.77
C ASP A 140 4.82 8.73 3.60
N GLU A 141 6.12 8.92 3.86
CA GLU A 141 7.20 8.79 2.87
C GLU A 141 7.25 7.39 2.26
N LEU A 142 7.20 6.34 3.08
CA LEU A 142 7.19 4.95 2.61
C LEU A 142 5.94 4.63 1.80
N ALA A 143 4.76 5.04 2.27
CA ALA A 143 3.51 4.85 1.54
C ALA A 143 3.54 5.58 0.19
N GLY A 144 4.13 6.78 0.14
CA GLY A 144 4.38 7.53 -1.08
C GLY A 144 5.33 6.81 -2.05
N ALA A 145 6.43 6.27 -1.54
CA ALA A 145 7.42 5.53 -2.33
C ALA A 145 6.84 4.24 -2.92
N GLU A 146 6.15 3.43 -2.12
CA GLU A 146 5.48 2.21 -2.58
C GLU A 146 4.44 2.51 -3.66
N LYS A 147 3.71 3.63 -3.52
CA LYS A 147 2.75 4.09 -4.52
C LYS A 147 3.44 4.45 -5.83
N GLN A 148 4.54 5.20 -5.78
CA GLN A 148 5.31 5.58 -6.96
C GLN A 148 5.88 4.34 -7.68
N GLU A 149 6.37 3.36 -6.94
CA GLU A 149 6.85 2.10 -7.50
C GLU A 149 5.73 1.34 -8.22
N LYS A 150 4.55 1.21 -7.59
CA LYS A 150 3.37 0.59 -8.23
C LYS A 150 2.95 1.33 -9.50
N ILE A 151 2.96 2.66 -9.49
CA ILE A 151 2.67 3.50 -10.67
C ILE A 151 3.69 3.24 -11.77
N MET A 152 4.98 3.15 -11.44
CA MET A 152 6.04 2.88 -12.41
C MET A 152 5.89 1.49 -13.05
N MET A 153 5.57 0.47 -12.27
CA MET A 153 5.30 -0.87 -12.78
C MET A 153 4.11 -0.89 -13.74
N ILE A 154 3.01 -0.21 -13.38
CA ILE A 154 1.83 -0.07 -14.25
C ILE A 154 2.20 0.65 -15.56
N ARG A 155 3.01 1.72 -15.50
CA ARG A 155 3.50 2.43 -16.70
C ARG A 155 4.27 1.50 -17.62
N LEU A 156 5.19 0.70 -17.06
CA LEU A 156 6.04 -0.20 -17.82
C LEU A 156 5.21 -1.33 -18.48
N GLU A 157 4.23 -1.87 -17.78
CA GLU A 157 3.28 -2.84 -18.34
C GLU A 157 2.38 -2.23 -19.43
N LEU A 158 1.95 -0.98 -19.27
CA LEU A 158 1.19 -0.26 -20.30
C LEU A 158 2.01 -0.01 -21.56
N GLU A 159 3.29 0.34 -21.42
CA GLU A 159 4.19 0.48 -22.56
C GLU A 159 4.38 -0.86 -23.28
N ALA A 160 4.56 -1.95 -22.54
CA ALA A 160 4.65 -3.30 -23.12
C ALA A 160 3.37 -3.66 -23.90
N LEU A 161 2.18 -3.46 -23.32
CA LEU A 161 0.89 -3.71 -23.98
C LEU A 161 0.61 -2.79 -25.17
N SER A 162 1.21 -1.59 -25.19
CA SER A 162 1.08 -0.69 -26.34
C SER A 162 1.86 -1.18 -27.56
N ASN A 163 2.93 -1.94 -27.32
CA ASN A 163 3.84 -2.48 -28.33
C ASN A 163 3.50 -3.93 -28.72
N GLU A 164 2.96 -4.73 -27.80
CA GLU A 164 2.55 -6.13 -28.02
C GLU A 164 1.06 -6.28 -28.35
N GLU A 165 0.61 -7.52 -28.59
CA GLU A 165 -0.81 -7.85 -28.71
C GLU A 165 -1.54 -7.52 -27.39
N CYS A 166 -2.59 -6.70 -27.48
CA CYS A 166 -3.37 -6.29 -26.32
C CYS A 166 -4.22 -7.46 -25.76
N ASP A 167 -3.71 -8.17 -24.76
CA ASP A 167 -4.44 -9.21 -24.02
C ASP A 167 -5.55 -8.60 -23.13
N GLU A 168 -6.78 -9.15 -23.18
CA GLU A 168 -7.90 -8.66 -22.33
C GLU A 168 -7.62 -8.92 -20.86
N GLU A 169 -7.02 -10.07 -20.54
CA GLU A 169 -6.71 -10.43 -19.15
C GLU A 169 -5.70 -9.48 -18.53
N ARG A 170 -4.71 -9.01 -19.31
CA ARG A 170 -3.70 -8.06 -18.83
C ARG A 170 -4.30 -6.67 -18.65
N ILE A 171 -5.16 -6.22 -19.58
CA ILE A 171 -5.90 -4.95 -19.45
C ILE A 171 -6.82 -4.98 -18.21
N ALA A 172 -7.57 -6.06 -17.99
CA ALA A 172 -8.44 -6.20 -16.83
C ALA A 172 -7.67 -6.23 -15.50
N LYS A 173 -6.47 -6.84 -15.47
CA LYS A 173 -5.58 -6.80 -14.30
C LYS A 173 -5.10 -5.39 -13.99
N LEU A 174 -4.68 -4.63 -15.01
CA LEU A 174 -4.25 -3.24 -14.84
C LEU A 174 -5.38 -2.33 -14.37
N GLU A 175 -6.60 -2.50 -14.89
CA GLU A 175 -7.78 -1.77 -14.42
C GLU A 175 -8.07 -2.04 -12.95
N LYS A 176 -7.95 -3.31 -12.54
CA LYS A 176 -8.14 -3.70 -11.14
C LYS A 176 -7.08 -3.08 -10.23
N GLN A 177 -5.79 -3.14 -10.63
CA GLN A 177 -4.69 -2.52 -9.88
C GLN A 177 -4.85 -1.00 -9.78
N LEU A 178 -5.32 -0.33 -10.85
CA LEU A 178 -5.62 1.11 -10.83
C LEU A 178 -6.85 1.45 -9.97
N GLN A 179 -7.84 0.56 -9.86
CA GLN A 179 -8.97 0.74 -8.95
C GLN A 179 -8.57 0.54 -7.48
N GLU A 180 -7.65 -0.38 -7.21
CA GLU A 180 -7.09 -0.64 -5.87
C GLU A 180 -6.18 0.51 -5.41
N LEU A 181 -5.53 1.23 -6.34
CA LEU A 181 -4.89 2.51 -6.08
C LEU A 181 -5.99 3.57 -5.84
N HIS A 182 -6.54 3.61 -4.62
CA HIS A 182 -7.61 4.50 -4.15
C HIS A 182 -7.23 6.01 -4.10
N PHE A 183 -6.49 6.51 -5.08
CA PHE A 183 -6.01 7.88 -5.15
C PHE A 183 -6.47 8.52 -6.47
N LYS A 184 -7.25 9.60 -6.35
CA LYS A 184 -7.62 10.49 -7.48
C LYS A 184 -6.49 11.49 -7.71
N ASP A 185 -5.34 10.99 -8.13
CA ASP A 185 -4.20 11.82 -8.48
C ASP A 185 -4.21 12.04 -9.99
N GLU A 186 -3.67 13.17 -10.44
CA GLU A 186 -3.56 13.47 -11.89
C GLU A 186 -2.81 12.34 -12.63
N GLU A 187 -1.80 11.73 -12.00
CA GLU A 187 -1.05 10.62 -12.60
C GLU A 187 -1.88 9.34 -12.75
N THR A 188 -2.76 9.00 -11.79
CA THR A 188 -3.61 7.82 -11.90
C THR A 188 -4.73 8.04 -12.92
N GLU A 189 -5.26 9.26 -13.03
CA GLU A 189 -6.24 9.63 -14.07
C GLU A 189 -5.66 9.53 -15.49
N VAL A 190 -4.39 9.91 -15.68
CA VAL A 190 -3.68 9.74 -16.95
C VAL A 190 -3.54 8.26 -17.31
N LEU A 191 -3.19 7.40 -16.35
CA LEU A 191 -3.06 5.95 -16.59
C LEU A 191 -4.41 5.29 -16.91
N VAL A 192 -5.48 5.67 -16.21
CA VAL A 192 -6.85 5.19 -16.50
C VAL A 192 -7.27 5.60 -17.91
N SER A 193 -7.00 6.85 -18.31
CA SER A 193 -7.28 7.32 -19.66
C SER A 193 -6.50 6.52 -20.71
N ARG A 194 -5.22 6.22 -20.43
CA ARG A 194 -4.37 5.44 -21.32
C ARG A 194 -4.83 3.98 -21.48
N VAL A 195 -5.28 3.35 -20.39
CA VAL A 195 -5.90 2.02 -20.44
C VAL A 195 -7.18 2.04 -21.29
N HIS A 196 -8.00 3.08 -21.13
CA HIS A 196 -9.22 3.23 -21.93
C HIS A 196 -8.92 3.39 -23.43
N GLU A 197 -7.88 4.16 -23.79
CA GLU A 197 -7.41 4.26 -25.18
C GLU A 197 -6.97 2.91 -25.75
N LEU A 198 -6.23 2.11 -24.97
CA LEU A 198 -5.84 0.75 -25.37
C LEU A 198 -7.05 -0.14 -25.61
N ARG A 199 -8.07 -0.07 -24.74
CA ARG A 199 -9.32 -0.82 -24.90
C ARG A 199 -10.11 -0.40 -26.15
N ILE A 200 -10.20 0.90 -26.44
CA ILE A 200 -10.80 1.40 -27.68
C ILE A 200 -10.03 0.88 -28.90
N LYS A 201 -8.70 0.97 -28.89
CA LYS A 201 -7.84 0.51 -29.99
C LYS A 201 -8.01 -0.99 -30.23
N LYS A 202 -8.06 -1.79 -29.16
CA LYS A 202 -8.32 -3.23 -29.22
C LYS A 202 -9.69 -3.54 -29.80
N ASN A 203 -10.75 -2.92 -29.28
CA ASN A 203 -12.12 -3.17 -29.74
C ASN A 203 -12.28 -2.86 -31.24
N LYS A 204 -11.59 -1.82 -31.74
CA LYS A 204 -11.53 -1.51 -33.17
C LYS A 204 -10.84 -2.63 -33.96
N ARG A 205 -9.69 -3.14 -33.50
CA ARG A 205 -9.01 -4.28 -34.14
C ARG A 205 -9.86 -5.55 -34.16
N VAL A 206 -10.53 -5.88 -33.05
CA VAL A 206 -11.44 -7.04 -32.97
C VAL A 206 -12.63 -6.88 -33.91
N ALA A 207 -13.24 -5.70 -33.98
CA ALA A 207 -14.34 -5.44 -34.90
C ALA A 207 -13.91 -5.58 -36.38
N LEU A 208 -12.71 -5.12 -36.73
CA LEU A 208 -12.13 -5.30 -38.06
C LEU A 208 -11.84 -6.78 -38.36
N ALA A 209 -11.24 -7.51 -37.42
CA ALA A 209 -11.00 -8.95 -37.56
C ALA A 209 -12.30 -9.72 -37.80
N ASN A 210 -13.34 -9.47 -36.99
CA ASN A 210 -14.66 -10.09 -37.16
C ASN A 210 -15.30 -9.75 -38.52
N LYS A 211 -15.07 -8.53 -39.04
CA LYS A 211 -15.56 -8.13 -40.36
C LYS A 211 -14.84 -8.88 -41.48
N ILE A 212 -13.52 -9.03 -41.39
CA ILE A 212 -12.73 -9.79 -42.37
C ILE A 212 -13.13 -11.28 -42.32
N GLU A 213 -13.26 -11.85 -41.12
CA GLU A 213 -13.67 -13.24 -40.93
C GLU A 213 -15.10 -13.50 -41.41
N GLY A 214 -16.04 -12.58 -41.17
CA GLY A 214 -17.41 -12.65 -41.71
C GLY A 214 -17.43 -12.67 -43.24
N ARG A 215 -16.64 -11.82 -43.90
CA ARG A 215 -16.50 -11.83 -45.38
C ARG A 215 -15.83 -13.11 -45.87
N LEU A 216 -14.86 -13.64 -45.13
CA LEU A 216 -14.23 -14.93 -45.46
C LEU A 216 -15.25 -16.08 -45.41
N ILE A 217 -16.09 -16.15 -44.37
CA ILE A 217 -17.14 -17.16 -44.23
C ILE A 217 -18.13 -17.08 -45.41
N GLU A 218 -18.52 -15.87 -45.80
CA GLU A 218 -19.40 -15.65 -46.96
C GLU A 218 -18.77 -16.19 -48.25
N LEU A 219 -17.49 -15.90 -48.50
CA LEU A 219 -16.77 -16.40 -49.68
C LEU A 219 -16.59 -17.92 -49.65
N VAL A 220 -16.28 -18.51 -48.50
CA VAL A 220 -16.18 -19.96 -48.33
C VAL A 220 -17.53 -20.63 -48.59
N ASN A 221 -18.64 -20.05 -48.13
CA ASN A 221 -19.97 -20.56 -48.41
C ASN A 221 -20.33 -20.47 -49.90
N ARG A 222 -19.97 -19.37 -50.58
CA ARG A 222 -20.12 -19.24 -52.04
C ARG A 222 -19.33 -20.33 -52.78
N MET A 223 -18.08 -20.56 -52.37
CA MET A 223 -17.24 -21.61 -52.96
C MET A 223 -17.83 -23.01 -52.74
N ASN A 224 -18.33 -23.30 -51.54
CA ASN A 224 -19.00 -24.57 -51.24
C ASN A 224 -20.29 -24.76 -52.05
N MET A 225 -21.05 -23.68 -52.31
CA MET A 225 -22.21 -23.72 -53.20
C MET A 225 -21.82 -24.04 -54.63
N ILE A 226 -20.78 -23.40 -55.17
CA ILE A 226 -20.23 -23.70 -56.49
C ILE A 226 -19.83 -25.18 -56.58
N ASP A 227 -19.07 -25.68 -55.60
CA ASP A 227 -18.65 -27.09 -55.54
C ASP A 227 -19.85 -28.05 -55.47
N SER A 228 -20.88 -27.73 -54.67
CA SER A 228 -22.08 -28.55 -54.54
C SER A 228 -22.92 -28.58 -55.82
N ASN A 229 -23.07 -27.43 -56.49
CA ASN A 229 -23.79 -27.29 -57.75
C ASN A 229 -23.06 -28.03 -58.87
N LEU A 230 -21.73 -27.93 -58.92
CA LEU A 230 -20.90 -28.69 -59.85
C LEU A 230 -21.03 -30.20 -59.63
N ARG A 231 -20.94 -30.67 -58.37
CA ARG A 231 -21.16 -32.10 -58.07
C ARG A 231 -22.55 -32.56 -58.48
N ALA A 232 -23.59 -31.78 -58.20
CA ALA A 232 -24.96 -32.13 -58.61
C ALA A 232 -25.10 -32.26 -60.14
N VAL A 233 -24.51 -31.34 -60.91
CA VAL A 233 -24.52 -31.38 -62.38
C VAL A 233 -23.67 -32.53 -62.94
N MET A 234 -22.59 -32.89 -62.25
CA MET A 234 -21.73 -34.02 -62.60
C MET A 234 -22.39 -35.37 -62.27
N ASP A 235 -23.08 -35.50 -61.13
CA ASP A 235 -23.76 -36.71 -60.65
C ASP A 235 -25.10 -36.97 -61.36
N ASP A 236 -25.83 -35.93 -61.78
CA ASP A 236 -27.14 -36.06 -62.46
C ASP A 236 -27.07 -36.86 -63.77
N ARG A 237 -25.88 -36.95 -64.36
CA ARG A 237 -25.63 -37.67 -65.62
C ARG A 237 -25.41 -39.18 -65.42
N GLU A 238 -25.04 -39.63 -64.23
CA GLU A 238 -25.08 -41.07 -63.91
C GLU A 238 -26.51 -41.61 -63.96
N ARG A 239 -27.52 -40.75 -63.73
CA ARG A 239 -28.95 -41.13 -63.67
C ARG A 239 -29.73 -40.97 -64.97
N ARG A 240 -29.29 -40.13 -65.92
CA ARG A 240 -30.01 -39.90 -67.20
C ARG A 240 -29.18 -40.30 -68.42
N LYS A 241 -29.26 -41.57 -68.79
CA LYS A 241 -28.90 -42.07 -70.12
C LYS A 241 -29.94 -41.60 -71.16
N MET A 242 -29.86 -40.38 -71.70
CA MET A 242 -30.41 -40.01 -73.04
C MET A 242 -29.86 -38.63 -73.48
N ALA A 243 -29.42 -38.53 -74.74
CA ALA A 243 -28.80 -37.39 -75.45
C ALA A 243 -27.34 -37.06 -75.06
N ALA A 244 -26.39 -37.63 -75.80
CA ALA A 244 -24.95 -37.54 -75.54
C ALA A 244 -24.32 -36.16 -75.84
N SER A 245 -24.92 -35.30 -76.67
CA SER A 245 -24.37 -33.98 -77.02
C SER A 245 -24.81 -32.86 -76.05
N THR A 246 -26.11 -32.70 -75.80
CA THR A 246 -26.65 -31.62 -74.95
C THR A 246 -26.24 -31.72 -73.47
N GLY A 247 -25.93 -32.92 -72.98
CA GLY A 247 -25.43 -33.11 -71.61
C GLY A 247 -23.95 -32.73 -71.42
N VAL A 248 -23.12 -32.80 -72.47
CA VAL A 248 -21.71 -32.34 -72.39
C VAL A 248 -21.68 -30.81 -72.42
N ASP A 249 -22.47 -30.19 -73.30
CA ASP A 249 -22.56 -28.73 -73.41
C ASP A 249 -23.07 -28.08 -72.10
N MET A 250 -24.03 -28.72 -71.43
CA MET A 250 -24.47 -28.26 -70.10
C MET A 250 -23.37 -28.39 -69.04
N GLN A 251 -22.56 -29.45 -69.05
CA GLN A 251 -21.42 -29.62 -68.13
C GLN A 251 -20.31 -28.59 -68.38
N ILE A 252 -19.99 -28.35 -69.65
CA ILE A 252 -19.01 -27.32 -70.04
C ILE A 252 -19.51 -25.94 -69.60
N SER A 253 -20.77 -25.60 -69.86
CA SER A 253 -21.34 -24.32 -69.42
C SER A 253 -21.35 -24.14 -67.90
N ALA A 254 -21.60 -25.22 -67.14
CA ALA A 254 -21.57 -25.20 -65.68
C ALA A 254 -20.14 -25.05 -65.14
N LEU A 255 -19.16 -25.72 -65.75
CA LEU A 255 -17.74 -25.59 -65.43
C LEU A 255 -17.21 -24.20 -65.78
N GLU A 256 -17.57 -23.66 -66.95
CA GLU A 256 -17.20 -22.30 -67.37
C GLU A 256 -17.81 -21.25 -66.45
N SER A 257 -19.08 -21.42 -66.06
CA SER A 257 -19.74 -20.53 -65.10
C SER A 257 -19.09 -20.60 -63.72
N ALA A 258 -18.79 -21.81 -63.22
CA ALA A 258 -18.13 -22.01 -61.94
C ALA A 258 -16.68 -21.47 -61.94
N LEU A 259 -15.95 -21.66 -63.04
CA LEU A 259 -14.61 -21.13 -63.24
C LEU A 259 -14.63 -19.60 -63.33
N SER A 260 -15.60 -19.02 -64.03
CA SER A 260 -15.80 -17.58 -64.11
C SER A 260 -16.08 -16.96 -62.74
N GLU A 261 -16.95 -17.59 -61.94
CA GLU A 261 -17.25 -17.10 -60.59
C GLU A 261 -16.06 -17.27 -59.62
N ALA A 262 -15.41 -18.44 -59.64
CA ALA A 262 -14.25 -18.71 -58.78
C ALA A 262 -13.03 -17.84 -59.13
N ALA A 263 -12.67 -17.73 -60.40
CA ALA A 263 -11.49 -16.97 -60.85
C ALA A 263 -11.78 -15.47 -61.01
N GLY A 264 -12.99 -15.10 -61.44
CA GLY A 264 -13.36 -13.72 -61.74
C GLY A 264 -13.91 -12.95 -60.54
N GLU A 265 -14.53 -13.61 -59.57
CA GLU A 265 -15.16 -12.93 -58.42
C GLU A 265 -14.56 -13.34 -57.08
N ILE A 266 -14.45 -14.64 -56.79
CA ILE A 266 -14.04 -15.13 -55.45
C ILE A 266 -12.54 -14.91 -55.21
N LEU A 267 -11.68 -15.25 -56.18
CA LEU A 267 -10.22 -15.11 -56.04
C LEU A 267 -9.77 -13.64 -55.85
N PRO A 268 -10.28 -12.65 -56.59
CA PRO A 268 -9.96 -11.23 -56.34
C PRO A 268 -10.39 -10.76 -54.95
N LEU A 269 -11.58 -11.16 -54.48
CA LEU A 269 -12.08 -10.79 -53.16
C LEU A 269 -11.24 -11.40 -52.03
N LEU A 270 -10.78 -12.64 -52.18
CA LEU A 270 -9.84 -13.28 -51.25
C LEU A 270 -8.47 -12.57 -51.20
N ASN A 271 -7.94 -12.15 -52.35
CA ASN A 271 -6.70 -11.36 -52.42
C ASN A 271 -6.87 -9.97 -51.79
N GLU A 272 -8.04 -9.35 -51.95
CA GLU A 272 -8.39 -8.08 -51.29
C GLU A 272 -8.43 -8.24 -49.78
N LEU A 273 -9.08 -9.29 -49.26
CA LEU A 273 -9.11 -9.61 -47.82
C LEU A 273 -7.72 -9.91 -47.27
N CYS A 274 -6.89 -10.64 -48.01
CA CYS A 274 -5.50 -10.91 -47.63
C CYS A 274 -4.70 -9.61 -47.51
N SER A 275 -4.83 -8.72 -48.49
CA SER A 275 -4.17 -7.40 -48.49
C SER A 275 -4.66 -6.51 -47.34
N GLN A 276 -5.97 -6.51 -47.07
CA GLN A 276 -6.57 -5.79 -45.93
C GLN A 276 -6.05 -6.32 -44.59
N SER A 277 -5.98 -7.64 -44.43
CA SER A 277 -5.45 -8.32 -43.24
C SER A 277 -3.98 -7.94 -43.00
N HIS A 278 -3.14 -7.96 -44.04
CA HIS A 278 -1.72 -7.59 -43.95
C HIS A 278 -1.51 -6.09 -43.67
N HIS A 279 -2.33 -5.22 -44.29
CA HIS A 279 -2.23 -3.77 -44.07
C HIS A 279 -2.61 -3.38 -42.64
N GLU A 280 -3.59 -4.05 -42.06
CA GLU A 280 -4.04 -3.81 -40.69
C GLU A 280 -3.27 -4.62 -39.63
N ASN A 281 -2.28 -5.43 -40.06
CA ASN A 281 -1.46 -6.29 -39.22
C ASN A 281 -2.30 -7.28 -38.38
N ILE A 282 -3.39 -7.77 -38.98
CA ILE A 282 -4.28 -8.79 -38.40
C ILE A 282 -3.92 -10.12 -39.05
N ILE A 283 -3.57 -11.13 -38.27
CA ILE A 283 -3.23 -12.46 -38.78
C ILE A 283 -4.47 -13.34 -38.75
N ILE A 284 -5.01 -13.67 -39.92
CA ILE A 284 -6.12 -14.62 -40.07
C ILE A 284 -5.61 -15.81 -40.91
N PRO A 285 -5.13 -16.89 -40.27
CA PRO A 285 -4.50 -18.02 -40.95
C PRO A 285 -5.42 -18.71 -41.96
N SER A 286 -6.73 -18.64 -41.73
CA SER A 286 -7.75 -19.25 -42.60
C SER A 286 -7.83 -18.58 -43.98
N ILE A 287 -7.46 -17.31 -44.16
CA ILE A 287 -7.48 -16.64 -45.47
C ILE A 287 -6.49 -17.30 -46.44
N GLN A 288 -5.29 -17.60 -45.95
CA GLN A 288 -4.21 -18.19 -46.76
C GLN A 288 -4.58 -19.60 -47.23
N LEU A 289 -5.14 -20.41 -46.33
CA LEU A 289 -5.62 -21.75 -46.65
C LEU A 289 -6.72 -21.70 -47.72
N GLN A 290 -7.65 -20.74 -47.63
CA GLN A 290 -8.73 -20.62 -48.63
C GLN A 290 -8.22 -20.09 -49.98
N LEU A 291 -7.24 -19.20 -49.99
CA LEU A 291 -6.55 -18.76 -51.21
C LEU A 291 -5.95 -19.95 -51.96
N GLU A 292 -5.23 -20.83 -51.28
CA GLU A 292 -4.67 -22.04 -51.89
C GLU A 292 -5.75 -22.99 -52.41
N ASN A 293 -6.86 -23.14 -51.67
CA ASN A 293 -7.95 -24.02 -52.08
C ASN A 293 -8.63 -23.53 -53.36
N VAL A 294 -8.92 -22.23 -53.46
CA VAL A 294 -9.53 -21.64 -54.67
C VAL A 294 -8.57 -21.71 -55.86
N GLN A 295 -7.28 -21.46 -55.65
CA GLN A 295 -6.27 -21.62 -56.72
C GLN A 295 -6.19 -23.05 -57.24
N LYS A 296 -6.15 -24.05 -56.34
CA LYS A 296 -6.17 -25.47 -56.72
C LYS A 296 -7.44 -25.86 -57.47
N PHE A 297 -8.60 -25.29 -57.11
CA PHE A 297 -9.84 -25.51 -57.84
C PHE A 297 -9.76 -24.96 -59.27
N ILE A 298 -9.29 -23.71 -59.42
CA ILE A 298 -9.12 -23.07 -60.74
C ILE A 298 -8.14 -23.85 -61.62
N GLU A 299 -7.04 -24.36 -61.07
CA GLU A 299 -6.09 -25.21 -61.81
C GLU A 299 -6.70 -26.53 -62.27
N LYS A 300 -7.58 -27.15 -61.47
CA LYS A 300 -8.26 -28.41 -61.83
C LYS A 300 -9.34 -28.23 -62.90
N CYS A 301 -9.89 -27.03 -63.04
CA CYS A 301 -10.92 -26.71 -64.03
C CYS A 301 -10.34 -26.29 -65.40
N LYS A 302 -9.04 -26.03 -65.49
CA LYS A 302 -8.31 -25.76 -66.74
C LYS A 302 -7.82 -27.05 -67.39
#